data_AF-A0A0B4X452-F1
#
_entry.id   AF-A0A0B4X452-F1
#
_cell.length_a   1.000
_cell.length_b   1.000
_cell.length_c   1.000
_cell.angle_alpha   90.00
_cell.angle_beta   90.00
_cell.angle_gamma   90.00
#
_symmetry.space_group_name_H-M   'P 1'
#
loop_
_entity.id
_entity.type
_entity.pdbx_description
1 polymer ?
#
loop_
_entity_poly.entity_id
_entity_poly.type
_entity_poly.pdbx_seq_one_letter_code
_entity_poly.pdbx_strand_id
1 'polypeptide(L)'
;MSEIIALDGHRLLAIERSHAQGVGNNVKIFMIDLDGATDISAIASLANTDQRVIPVRKSQVLDLRAAGLVPHNIESMAIGKAKDGCDALILGSDNNFSTSQKTQFYVFEILRRPQ
;
A
#
# COMPACT_ATOMS: atom_id res chain seq x y z
N MET A 1 -7.86 6.68 -5.82
CA MET A 1 -6.41 6.93 -5.99
C MET A 1 -5.69 5.89 -5.13
N SER A 2 -4.59 5.30 -5.60
CA SER A 2 -3.80 4.36 -4.79
C SER A 2 -2.79 5.16 -3.96
N GLU A 3 -2.69 4.85 -2.68
CA GLU A 3 -1.77 5.49 -1.74
C GLU A 3 -0.41 4.79 -1.74
N ILE A 4 0.68 5.56 -1.67
CA ILE A 4 2.06 5.06 -1.67
C ILE A 4 2.91 5.90 -0.72
N ILE A 5 3.64 5.25 0.18
CA ILE A 5 4.63 5.91 1.05
C ILE A 5 6.00 5.26 0.92
N ALA A 6 7.06 6.05 1.03
CA ALA A 6 8.42 5.53 1.08
C ALA A 6 8.77 5.01 2.49
N LEU A 7 9.36 3.81 2.57
CA LEU A 7 9.96 3.29 3.79
C LEU A 7 11.42 3.73 3.92
N ASP A 8 12.12 3.79 2.80
CA ASP A 8 13.51 4.26 2.64
C ASP A 8 13.79 4.61 1.16
N GLY A 9 15.06 4.67 0.76
CA GLY A 9 15.47 5.06 -0.59
C GLY A 9 15.16 4.08 -1.72
N HIS A 10 14.74 2.84 -1.42
CA HIS A 10 14.44 1.82 -2.44
C HIS A 10 13.19 0.99 -2.15
N ARG A 11 12.59 1.13 -0.96
CA ARG A 11 11.38 0.40 -0.58
C ARG A 11 10.20 1.32 -0.35
N LEU A 12 9.05 0.93 -0.89
CA LEU A 12 7.78 1.63 -0.78
C LEU A 12 6.71 0.70 -0.20
N LEU A 13 5.74 1.24 0.52
CA LEU A 13 4.46 0.58 0.76
C LEU A 13 3.42 1.16 -0.18
N ALA A 14 2.63 0.29 -0.80
CA ALA A 14 1.53 0.66 -1.69
C ALA A 14 0.23 -0.01 -1.24
N ILE A 15 -0.85 0.75 -1.28
CA ILE A 15 -2.21 0.22 -1.12
C ILE A 15 -2.75 -0.22 -2.47
N GLU A 16 -3.23 -1.47 -2.52
CA GLU A 16 -4.09 -1.94 -3.61
C GLU A 16 -5.48 -2.24 -3.06
N ARG A 17 -6.46 -1.62 -3.71
CA ARG A 17 -7.86 -1.69 -3.33
C ARG A 17 -8.73 -2.05 -4.52
N SER A 18 -9.70 -2.92 -4.30
CA SER A 18 -10.78 -3.18 -5.25
C SER A 18 -12.13 -3.19 -4.53
N HIS A 19 -13.20 -3.00 -5.29
CA HIS A 19 -14.56 -3.04 -4.79
C HIS A 19 -15.41 -3.95 -5.67
N ALA A 20 -16.24 -4.78 -5.06
CA ALA A 20 -17.28 -5.53 -5.74
C ALA A 20 -18.61 -5.40 -5.00
N GLN A 21 -19.68 -5.17 -5.76
CA GLN A 21 -21.04 -5.06 -5.22
C GLN A 21 -21.41 -6.35 -4.47
N GLY A 22 -21.98 -6.23 -3.27
CA GLY A 22 -22.34 -7.36 -2.42
C GLY A 22 -21.17 -8.00 -1.63
N VAL A 23 -19.91 -7.73 -1.99
CA VAL A 23 -18.71 -8.23 -1.26
C VAL A 23 -18.04 -7.12 -0.44
N GLY A 24 -18.10 -5.89 -0.92
CA GLY A 24 -17.45 -4.72 -0.31
C GLY A 24 -16.03 -4.51 -0.80
N ASN A 25 -15.21 -3.80 -0.01
CA ASN A 25 -13.83 -3.49 -0.39
C ASN A 25 -12.89 -4.65 -0.04
N ASN A 26 -11.92 -4.88 -0.93
CA ASN A 26 -10.75 -5.69 -0.66
C ASN A 26 -9.53 -4.76 -0.62
N VAL A 27 -8.77 -4.79 0.46
CA VAL A 27 -7.63 -3.88 0.69
C VAL A 27 -6.42 -4.70 1.09
N LYS A 28 -5.35 -4.53 0.33
CA LYS A 28 -4.06 -5.17 0.56
C LYS A 28 -2.95 -4.12 0.56
N ILE A 29 -1.96 -4.34 1.41
CA ILE A 29 -0.74 -3.55 1.45
C ILE A 29 0.37 -4.41 0.86
N PHE A 30 1.10 -3.84 -0.08
CA PHE A 30 2.25 -4.46 -0.71
C PHE A 30 3.51 -3.63 -0.42
N MET A 31 4.63 -4.31 -0.23
CA MET A 31 5.94 -3.71 -0.29
C MET A 31 6.47 -3.84 -1.72
N ILE A 32 6.88 -2.71 -2.28
CA ILE A 32 7.58 -2.61 -3.56
C ILE A 32 9.04 -2.35 -3.25
N ASP A 33 9.92 -3.16 -3.82
CA ASP A 33 11.36 -3.04 -3.69
C ASP A 33 11.96 -2.77 -5.07
N LEU A 34 12.60 -1.61 -5.19
CA LEU A 34 13.19 -1.08 -6.42
C LEU A 34 14.60 -1.61 -6.67
N ASP A 35 15.23 -2.27 -5.69
CA ASP A 35 16.61 -2.75 -5.84
C ASP A 35 16.72 -3.82 -6.95
N GLY A 36 17.71 -3.67 -7.81
CA GLY A 36 17.91 -4.50 -9.00
C GLY A 36 16.89 -4.33 -10.13
N ALA A 37 15.88 -3.47 -9.96
CA ALA A 37 14.94 -3.13 -11.03
C ALA A 37 15.61 -2.22 -12.07
N THR A 38 15.15 -2.30 -13.32
CA THR A 38 15.61 -1.38 -14.36
C THR A 38 14.98 0.00 -14.15
N ASP A 39 15.80 1.06 -14.07
CA ASP A 39 15.29 2.42 -14.19
C ASP A 39 14.83 2.68 -15.62
N ILE A 40 13.53 2.92 -15.77
CA ILE A 40 12.88 3.15 -17.06
C ILE A 40 12.65 4.63 -17.37
N SER A 41 13.11 5.56 -16.53
CA SER A 41 12.86 7.00 -16.66
C SER A 41 13.40 7.59 -17.98
N ALA A 42 14.45 6.99 -18.54
CA ALA A 42 15.05 7.35 -19.83
C ALA A 42 14.57 6.49 -21.02
N ILE A 43 13.70 5.49 -20.79
CA ILE A 43 13.20 4.60 -21.85
C ILE A 43 11.91 5.19 -22.44
N ALA A 44 11.97 5.66 -23.68
CA ALA A 44 10.83 6.33 -24.33
C ALA A 44 9.62 5.41 -24.56
N SER A 45 9.84 4.10 -24.75
CA SER A 45 8.77 3.12 -24.90
C SER A 45 9.23 1.74 -24.41
N LEU A 46 8.51 1.19 -23.42
CA LEU A 46 8.72 -0.19 -22.97
C LEU A 46 8.34 -1.23 -24.03
N ALA A 47 7.44 -0.88 -24.97
CA ALA A 47 7.02 -1.78 -26.05
C ALA A 47 8.02 -1.81 -27.22
N ASN A 48 8.81 -0.75 -27.39
CA ASN A 48 9.73 -0.57 -28.52
C ASN A 48 11.18 -0.39 -28.03
N THR A 49 11.59 -1.15 -27.01
CA THR A 49 12.97 -1.15 -26.50
C THR A 49 13.59 -2.54 -26.66
N ASP A 50 14.83 -2.59 -27.11
CA ASP A 50 15.62 -3.82 -27.16
C ASP A 50 16.28 -4.13 -25.79
N GLN A 51 16.21 -3.18 -24.85
CA GLN A 51 16.74 -3.36 -23.51
C GLN A 51 15.87 -4.34 -22.71
N ARG A 52 16.50 -5.35 -22.10
CA ARG A 52 15.83 -6.21 -21.13
C ARG A 52 15.41 -5.40 -19.89
N VAL A 53 14.11 -5.30 -19.64
CA VAL A 53 13.53 -4.64 -18.47
C VAL A 53 13.35 -5.64 -17.33
N ILE A 54 13.91 -5.33 -16.17
CA ILE A 54 13.73 -6.07 -14.92
C ILE A 54 12.67 -5.34 -14.09
N PRO A 55 11.51 -5.96 -13.80
CA PRO A 55 10.47 -5.33 -13.00
C PRO A 55 10.87 -5.26 -11.53
N VAL A 56 10.23 -4.35 -10.80
CA VAL A 56 10.32 -4.24 -9.35
C VAL A 56 9.86 -5.54 -8.67
N ARG A 57 10.41 -5.83 -7.48
CA ARG A 57 9.92 -6.92 -6.64
C ARG A 57 8.71 -6.44 -5.85
N LYS A 58 7.67 -7.27 -5.80
CA LYS A 58 6.43 -6.99 -5.05
C LYS A 58 6.11 -8.12 -4.09
N SER A 59 5.86 -7.79 -2.82
CA SER A 59 5.49 -8.75 -1.79
C SER A 59 4.27 -8.25 -0.99
N GLN A 60 3.33 -9.15 -0.66
CA GLN A 60 2.18 -8.79 0.16
C GLN A 60 2.61 -8.68 1.63
N VAL A 61 2.34 -7.53 2.25
CA VAL A 61 2.64 -7.26 3.66
C VAL A 61 1.42 -7.54 4.53
N LEU A 62 0.25 -7.07 4.10
CA LEU A 62 -1.00 -7.21 4.85
C LEU A 62 -2.18 -7.38 3.89
N ASP A 63 -3.08 -8.31 4.23
CA ASP A 63 -4.40 -8.41 3.62
C ASP A 63 -5.41 -8.19 4.74
N LEU A 64 -6.17 -7.09 4.67
CA LEU A 64 -7.04 -6.69 5.78
C LEU A 64 -8.17 -7.71 5.99
N ARG A 65 -8.70 -8.33 4.93
CA ARG A 65 -9.76 -9.33 5.06
C ARG A 65 -9.21 -10.64 5.59
N ALA A 66 -8.02 -11.05 5.16
CA ALA A 66 -7.34 -12.22 5.73
C ALA A 66 -6.99 -12.04 7.22
N ALA A 67 -6.77 -10.79 7.66
CA ALA A 67 -6.62 -10.43 9.06
C ALA A 67 -7.96 -10.36 9.85
N GLY A 68 -9.09 -10.71 9.23
CA GLY A 68 -10.41 -10.69 9.86
C GLY A 68 -11.08 -9.31 9.92
N LEU A 69 -10.53 -8.30 9.23
CA LEU A 69 -11.09 -6.96 9.19
C LEU A 69 -12.09 -6.80 8.04
N VAL A 70 -13.00 -5.84 8.19
CA VAL A 70 -13.98 -5.46 7.17
C VAL A 70 -13.67 -4.02 6.72
N PRO A 71 -12.74 -3.83 5.77
CA PRO A 71 -12.29 -2.50 5.39
C PRO A 71 -13.34 -1.76 4.56
N HIS A 72 -13.46 -0.46 4.80
CA HIS A 72 -14.13 0.49 3.91
C HIS A 72 -13.14 1.01 2.85
N ASN A 73 -13.43 2.17 2.25
CA ASN A 73 -12.65 2.76 1.17
C ASN A 73 -11.33 3.34 1.69
N ILE A 74 -10.39 2.48 2.09
CA ILE A 74 -9.06 2.88 2.58
C ILE A 74 -8.32 3.60 1.43
N GLU A 75 -7.96 4.86 1.67
CA GLU A 75 -7.35 5.75 0.68
C GLU A 75 -6.16 6.53 1.24
N SER A 76 -5.83 6.37 2.52
CA SER A 76 -4.68 7.02 3.14
C SER A 76 -3.84 6.06 3.98
N MET A 77 -2.55 6.36 4.04
CA MET A 77 -1.54 5.60 4.78
C MET A 77 -0.51 6.57 5.35
N ALA A 78 -0.18 6.42 6.62
CA ALA A 78 0.87 7.19 7.26
C ALA A 78 1.67 6.32 8.23
N ILE A 79 2.94 6.66 8.42
CA ILE A 79 3.76 6.11 9.50
C ILE A 79 3.94 7.20 10.56
N GLY A 80 3.60 6.87 11.79
CA GLY A 80 3.73 7.76 12.94
C GLY A 80 4.39 7.05 14.12
N LYS A 81 4.38 7.75 15.25
CA LYS A 81 4.81 7.21 16.55
C LYS A 81 3.61 7.08 17.47
N ALA A 82 3.46 5.92 18.09
CA ALA A 82 2.52 5.72 19.19
C ALA A 82 3.02 6.40 20.48
N LYS A 83 2.16 6.48 21.50
CA LYS A 83 2.46 7.16 22.76
C LYS A 83 3.66 6.56 23.50
N ASP A 84 3.86 5.25 23.34
CA ASP A 84 4.99 4.48 23.88
C ASP A 84 6.26 4.57 23.02
N GLY A 85 6.22 5.30 21.89
CA GLY A 85 7.35 5.49 20.98
C GLY A 85 7.49 4.42 19.89
N CYS A 86 6.64 3.40 19.88
CA CYS A 86 6.62 2.39 18.83
C CYS A 86 6.23 3.00 17.48
N ASP A 87 6.82 2.48 16.40
CA ASP A 87 6.41 2.84 15.04
C ASP A 87 5.01 2.30 14.77
N ALA A 88 4.13 3.13 14.21
CA ALA A 88 2.75 2.76 13.92
C ALA A 88 2.41 3.05 12.46
N LEU A 89 1.85 2.04 11.77
CA LEU A 89 1.22 2.20 10.47
C LEU A 89 -0.26 2.55 10.67
N ILE A 90 -0.68 3.69 10.13
CA ILE A 90 -2.05 4.19 10.23
C ILE A 90 -2.67 4.12 8.83
N LEU A 91 -3.84 3.52 8.73
CA LEU A 91 -4.67 3.49 7.53
C LEU A 91 -5.96 4.27 7.77
N GLY A 92 -6.40 5.07 6.80
CA GLY A 92 -7.65 5.81 6.87
C GLY A 92 -8.56 5.55 5.67
N SER A 93 -9.88 5.45 5.92
CA SER A 93 -10.88 5.39 4.84
C SER A 93 -11.58 6.72 4.60
N ASP A 94 -11.79 7.01 3.33
CA ASP A 94 -12.79 7.97 2.90
C ASP A 94 -14.18 7.31 2.99
N ASN A 95 -15.22 8.06 3.37
CA ASN A 95 -16.60 7.60 3.29
C ASN A 95 -17.26 8.04 1.97
N ASN A 96 -16.58 8.80 1.12
CA ASN A 96 -17.07 9.36 -0.13
C ASN A 96 -18.39 10.13 0.07
N PHE A 97 -18.56 10.79 1.22
CA PHE A 97 -19.81 11.46 1.63
C PHE A 97 -21.06 10.56 1.62
N SER A 98 -20.87 9.25 1.72
CA SER A 98 -21.95 8.27 1.67
C SER A 98 -22.30 7.75 3.06
N THR A 99 -23.60 7.67 3.37
CA THR A 99 -24.09 7.11 4.64
C THR A 99 -23.89 5.59 4.75
N SER A 100 -23.65 4.90 3.63
CA SER A 100 -23.35 3.46 3.60
C SER A 100 -21.87 3.16 3.81
N GLN A 101 -21.00 4.18 3.83
CA GLN A 101 -19.58 4.05 4.07
C GLN A 101 -19.18 4.74 5.37
N LYS A 102 -18.11 4.25 6.00
CA LYS A 102 -17.62 4.74 7.29
C LYS A 102 -16.20 5.24 7.12
N THR A 103 -15.89 6.37 7.76
CA THR A 103 -14.52 6.75 8.07
C THR A 103 -14.00 5.82 9.16
N GLN A 104 -12.95 5.08 8.86
CA GLN A 104 -12.32 4.09 9.72
C GLN A 104 -10.84 4.41 9.79
N PHE A 105 -10.27 4.18 10.97
CA PHE A 105 -8.83 4.17 11.17
C PHE A 105 -8.40 2.80 11.67
N TYR A 106 -7.41 2.22 11.00
CA TYR A 106 -6.70 1.04 11.49
C TYR A 106 -5.28 1.46 11.87
N VAL A 107 -4.83 1.02 13.03
CA VAL A 107 -3.48 1.31 13.53
C VAL A 107 -2.79 -0.01 13.86
N PHE A 108 -1.64 -0.23 13.23
CA PHE A 108 -0.82 -1.43 13.44
C PHE A 108 0.54 -1.03 13.99
N GLU A 109 1.01 -1.74 15.00
CA GLU A 109 2.40 -1.62 15.46
C GLU A 109 3.35 -2.23 14.42
N ILE A 110 4.43 -1.51 14.10
CA ILE A 110 5.47 -1.98 13.20
C ILE A 110 6.58 -2.63 14.05
N LEU A 111 6.55 -3.95 14.13
CA LEU A 111 7.51 -4.72 14.93
C LEU A 111 8.92 -4.73 14.34
N ARG A 112 9.03 -4.68 13.01
CA ARG A 112 10.31 -4.71 12.28
C ARG A 112 10.19 -3.91 11.00
N ARG A 113 11.23 -3.13 10.70
CA ARG A 113 11.44 -2.58 9.36
C ARG A 113 12.24 -3.57 8.54
N PRO A 114 11.98 -3.68 7.23
CA PRO A 114 12.81 -4.50 6.36
C PRO A 114 14.26 -3.97 6.44
N GLN A 115 15.25 -4.88 6.52
CA GLN A 115 16.68 -4.54 6.57
C GLN A 115 17.17 -4.23 5.17
#